data_AF-A0A1Q9DTK3-F1
#
_entry.id   AF-A0A1Q9DTK3-F1
#
_cell.length_a   1.000
_cell.length_b   1.000
_cell.length_c   1.000
_cell.angle_alpha   90.00
_cell.angle_beta   90.00
_cell.angle_gamma   90.00
#
_symmetry.space_group_name_H-M   'P 1'
#
loop_
_entity.id
_entity.type
_entity.pdbx_description
1 polymer ?
#
loop_
_entity_poly.entity_id
_entity_poly.type
_entity_poly.pdbx_seq_one_letter_code
_entity_poly.pdbx_strand_id
1 'polypeptide(L)'
;MTTVAQDTVMYREQDGIKSFLLDDDGCDCHSTLSMGHAMCADSCDDTYGNCKIKGGVDKLSDRQETGTAGAGEQCTGPAEDHGLMLYYYHPTAHVDVDSAKDAQKTYGSITVDGTKYEKFWWFSNGAAWPTGKKDVLGDSYGDCKSSDEVCFQKLPEVEEKGLLLLAVDDQGNQFEWKFDSSNEVAHAAFKAFRYGTTTQKASGTEWAPRVIKGSVTKSAQDTLMYRDQDGIRSFMLDDDGCDCHSTLSMGHSMCGDGCSNTYGNCMITGGVDKLSDTHVTGTEGSGSACTGRRAAFGVNVFFDQPQTTASRSTTMLHEEALTDEFRSPR
;
A
#
# COMPACT_ATOMS: atom_id res chain seq x y z
N MET A 1 -1.94 -4.30 40.65
CA MET A 1 -2.19 -5.15 39.47
C MET A 1 -1.13 -6.23 39.45
N THR A 2 -1.50 -7.46 39.79
CA THR A 2 -0.67 -8.63 39.57
C THR A 2 -0.72 -8.94 38.07
N THR A 3 0.40 -8.76 37.37
CA THR A 3 0.55 -9.22 35.99
C THR A 3 0.51 -10.74 36.01
N VAL A 4 -0.52 -11.30 35.39
CA VAL A 4 -0.57 -12.73 35.09
C VAL A 4 0.29 -12.94 33.84
N ALA A 5 1.27 -13.83 33.92
CA ALA A 5 2.12 -14.12 32.79
C ALA A 5 1.32 -14.95 31.78
N GLN A 6 1.20 -14.48 30.56
CA GLN A 6 0.69 -15.30 29.46
C GLN A 6 1.83 -16.20 29.00
N ASP A 7 1.78 -17.48 29.35
CA ASP A 7 2.86 -18.44 29.08
C ASP A 7 2.45 -19.55 28.10
N THR A 8 1.16 -19.58 27.72
CA THR A 8 0.60 -20.60 26.85
C THR A 8 0.07 -19.97 25.57
N VAL A 9 0.50 -20.53 24.43
CA VAL A 9 -0.04 -20.22 23.11
C VAL A 9 -0.57 -21.51 22.51
N MET A 10 -1.84 -21.51 22.10
CA MET A 10 -2.42 -22.63 21.37
C MET A 10 -2.87 -22.18 19.97
N TYR A 11 -2.56 -23.01 18.98
CA TYR A 11 -3.06 -22.87 17.64
C TYR A 11 -3.39 -24.24 17.06
N ARG A 12 -4.68 -24.53 16.89
CA ARG A 12 -5.14 -25.85 16.41
C ARG A 12 -6.46 -25.77 15.68
N GLU A 13 -6.79 -26.84 14.98
CA GLU A 13 -8.08 -27.01 14.32
C GLU A 13 -9.00 -27.89 15.19
N GLN A 14 -10.21 -27.39 15.46
CA GLN A 14 -11.27 -28.14 16.12
C GLN A 14 -12.59 -27.85 15.38
N ASP A 15 -13.36 -28.91 15.09
CA ASP A 15 -14.62 -28.82 14.35
C ASP A 15 -14.52 -28.04 13.01
N GLY A 16 -13.35 -28.12 12.35
CA GLY A 16 -13.07 -27.46 11.07
C GLY A 16 -12.65 -25.99 11.18
N ILE A 17 -12.40 -25.48 12.39
CA ILE A 17 -12.04 -24.08 12.63
C ILE A 17 -10.67 -24.01 13.29
N LYS A 18 -9.75 -23.29 12.64
CA LYS A 18 -8.43 -22.99 13.18
C LYS A 18 -8.56 -21.86 14.18
N SER A 19 -8.20 -22.17 15.41
CA SER A 19 -8.43 -21.34 16.58
C SER A 19 -7.10 -20.97 17.21
N PHE A 20 -7.04 -19.79 17.82
CA PHE A 20 -5.84 -19.22 18.42
C PHE A 20 -6.16 -18.77 19.86
N LEU A 21 -5.31 -19.15 20.80
CA LEU A 21 -5.39 -18.75 22.19
C LEU A 21 -4.04 -18.22 22.68
N LEU A 22 -4.09 -17.12 23.41
CA LEU A 22 -3.01 -16.63 24.26
C LEU A 22 -3.53 -16.55 25.70
N ASP A 23 -2.96 -17.36 26.57
CA ASP A 23 -3.48 -17.62 27.92
C ASP A 23 -2.37 -18.01 28.93
N ASP A 24 -2.69 -18.15 30.23
CA ASP A 24 -1.78 -18.60 31.30
C ASP A 24 -2.03 -20.02 31.84
N ASP A 25 -3.19 -20.63 31.61
CA ASP A 25 -3.49 -22.00 32.07
C ASP A 25 -3.86 -22.99 30.95
N GLY A 26 -3.92 -22.48 29.71
CA GLY A 26 -4.24 -23.23 28.51
C GLY A 26 -5.75 -23.41 28.32
N CYS A 27 -6.57 -22.51 28.85
CA CYS A 27 -8.01 -22.50 28.64
C CYS A 27 -8.52 -21.11 28.25
N ASP A 28 -9.63 -21.02 27.52
CA ASP A 28 -10.12 -19.72 27.04
C ASP A 28 -10.47 -18.75 28.16
N CYS A 29 -10.87 -19.28 29.31
CA CYS A 29 -11.23 -18.48 30.45
C CYS A 29 -10.04 -17.66 30.95
N HIS A 30 -10.23 -16.35 31.13
CA HIS A 30 -9.17 -15.43 31.57
C HIS A 30 -8.06 -15.21 30.55
N SER A 31 -8.27 -15.67 29.31
CA SER A 31 -7.32 -15.47 28.24
C SER A 31 -7.16 -13.98 27.89
N THR A 32 -5.95 -13.63 27.47
CA THR A 32 -5.72 -12.28 26.93
C THR A 32 -6.33 -12.15 25.53
N LEU A 33 -6.33 -13.25 24.77
CA LEU A 33 -6.82 -13.29 23.40
C LEU A 33 -7.27 -14.70 23.02
N SER A 34 -8.57 -14.87 22.75
CA SER A 34 -9.12 -16.08 22.15
C SER A 34 -9.88 -15.77 20.85
N MET A 35 -9.58 -16.52 19.79
CA MET A 35 -10.19 -16.41 18.46
C MET A 35 -10.48 -17.79 17.89
N GLY A 36 -11.65 -17.97 17.27
CA GLY A 36 -12.08 -19.23 16.69
C GLY A 36 -13.05 -19.99 17.61
N HIS A 37 -12.92 -21.31 17.65
CA HIS A 37 -13.67 -22.20 18.53
C HIS A 37 -13.09 -22.19 19.94
N ALA A 38 -13.92 -22.46 20.94
CA ALA A 38 -13.47 -22.53 22.32
C ALA A 38 -12.43 -23.67 22.55
N MET A 39 -11.42 -23.43 23.39
CA MET A 39 -10.29 -24.30 23.69
C MET A 39 -9.98 -24.37 25.20
N CYS A 40 -9.67 -25.58 25.69
CA CYS A 40 -9.12 -25.84 27.01
C CYS A 40 -8.32 -27.14 27.03
N ALA A 41 -7.03 -27.06 27.34
CA ALA A 41 -6.07 -28.17 27.20
C ALA A 41 -6.18 -28.83 25.81
N ASP A 42 -6.45 -30.13 25.70
CA ASP A 42 -6.49 -30.89 24.45
C ASP A 42 -7.85 -30.91 23.74
N SER A 43 -8.90 -30.32 24.33
CA SER A 43 -10.25 -30.29 23.75
C SER A 43 -10.97 -28.97 24.04
N CYS A 44 -12.27 -28.89 23.74
CA CYS A 44 -13.07 -27.82 24.31
C CYS A 44 -13.65 -28.29 25.66
N ASP A 45 -13.84 -27.36 26.60
CA ASP A 45 -14.51 -27.60 27.89
C ASP A 45 -15.58 -26.53 28.13
N ASP A 46 -16.85 -26.94 28.25
CA ASP A 46 -18.00 -26.04 28.50
C ASP A 46 -17.90 -25.32 29.88
N THR A 47 -16.96 -25.75 30.73
CA THR A 47 -16.62 -25.09 32.00
C THR A 47 -15.76 -23.85 31.78
N TYR A 48 -14.89 -23.86 30.77
CA TYR A 48 -13.90 -22.82 30.49
C TYR A 48 -14.15 -22.07 29.18
N GLY A 49 -15.22 -22.42 28.46
CA GLY A 49 -15.65 -21.79 27.22
C GLY A 49 -17.03 -22.30 26.82
N ASN A 50 -17.51 -21.93 25.63
CA ASN A 50 -18.78 -22.44 25.11
C ASN A 50 -18.52 -23.28 23.85
N CYS A 51 -18.46 -24.60 24.01
CA CYS A 51 -18.15 -25.53 22.93
C CYS A 51 -19.25 -25.64 21.86
N LYS A 52 -20.39 -24.97 22.08
CA LYS A 52 -21.49 -24.96 21.12
C LYS A 52 -21.37 -23.80 20.12
N ILE A 53 -20.54 -22.81 20.43
CA ILE A 53 -20.29 -21.71 19.49
C ILE A 53 -19.25 -22.20 18.49
N LYS A 54 -19.61 -22.16 17.21
CA LYS A 54 -18.76 -22.71 16.15
C LYS A 54 -17.49 -21.88 15.99
N GLY A 55 -17.59 -20.56 16.07
CA GLY A 55 -16.42 -19.71 16.15
C GLY A 55 -16.78 -18.26 16.40
N GLY A 56 -15.79 -17.47 16.81
CA GLY A 56 -15.97 -16.06 17.07
C GLY A 56 -14.68 -15.42 17.57
N VAL A 57 -14.82 -14.33 18.30
CA VAL A 57 -13.71 -13.75 19.08
C VAL A 57 -14.20 -13.47 20.49
N ASP A 58 -13.32 -13.58 21.47
CA ASP A 58 -13.67 -13.24 22.85
C ASP A 58 -13.29 -11.79 23.19
N LYS A 59 -13.75 -11.30 24.34
CA LYS A 59 -13.35 -10.03 24.91
C LYS A 59 -11.88 -10.09 25.29
N LEU A 60 -11.16 -9.01 25.02
CA LEU A 60 -9.79 -8.86 25.52
C LEU A 60 -9.83 -8.79 27.04
N SER A 61 -9.10 -9.68 27.71
CA SER A 61 -9.04 -9.75 29.18
C SER A 61 -10.43 -9.89 29.80
N ASP A 62 -11.09 -11.03 29.57
CA ASP A 62 -12.40 -11.37 30.14
C ASP A 62 -12.39 -11.64 31.66
N ARG A 63 -11.25 -11.40 32.33
CA ARG A 63 -11.08 -11.47 33.78
C ARG A 63 -12.06 -10.57 34.52
N GLN A 64 -12.96 -11.15 35.31
CA GLN A 64 -13.71 -10.37 36.29
C GLN A 64 -12.78 -9.89 37.40
N GLU A 65 -12.81 -8.59 37.71
CA GLU A 65 -11.90 -7.95 38.68
C GLU A 65 -12.08 -8.41 40.14
N THR A 66 -13.05 -9.28 40.46
CA THR A 66 -13.35 -9.64 41.84
C THR A 66 -13.87 -11.06 41.98
N GLY A 67 -12.98 -12.04 41.95
CA GLY A 67 -13.37 -13.40 42.31
C GLY A 67 -12.21 -14.39 42.30
N THR A 68 -12.11 -15.15 43.38
CA THR A 68 -11.20 -16.30 43.47
C THR A 68 -11.79 -17.43 42.64
N ALA A 69 -11.04 -17.91 41.64
CA ALA A 69 -11.37 -19.05 40.79
C ALA A 69 -12.08 -20.17 41.57
N GLY A 70 -13.39 -20.25 41.37
CA GLY A 70 -14.27 -21.16 42.08
C GLY A 70 -15.57 -21.30 41.29
N ALA A 71 -15.75 -22.46 40.67
CA ALA A 71 -16.96 -22.98 40.04
C ALA A 71 -18.19 -22.05 40.08
N GLY A 72 -18.36 -21.22 39.04
CA GLY A 72 -19.54 -20.35 38.89
C GLY A 72 -19.30 -19.02 38.19
N GLU A 73 -18.05 -18.62 37.96
CA GLU A 73 -17.73 -17.45 37.14
C GLU A 73 -17.90 -17.79 35.66
N GLN A 74 -18.81 -17.09 34.98
CA GLN A 74 -19.10 -17.32 33.56
C GLN A 74 -17.96 -16.74 32.71
N CYS A 75 -16.97 -17.57 32.40
CA CYS A 75 -16.04 -17.33 31.31
C CYS A 75 -16.86 -17.10 30.03
N THR A 76 -16.56 -16.04 29.28
CA THR A 76 -17.18 -15.88 27.97
C THR A 76 -16.25 -16.53 26.97
N GLY A 77 -16.66 -17.63 26.35
CA GLY A 77 -15.90 -18.14 25.20
C GLY A 77 -16.03 -17.19 24.00
N PRO A 78 -15.28 -17.44 22.91
CA PRO A 78 -15.45 -16.72 21.65
C PRO A 78 -16.92 -16.62 21.24
N ALA A 79 -17.37 -15.42 20.87
CA ALA A 79 -18.76 -15.16 20.51
C ALA A 79 -18.87 -14.59 19.09
N GLU A 80 -19.97 -14.93 18.41
CA GLU A 80 -20.24 -14.53 17.02
C GLU A 80 -20.57 -13.03 16.89
N ASP A 81 -20.91 -12.36 17.99
CA ASP A 81 -21.31 -10.94 18.05
C ASP A 81 -20.19 -10.00 18.53
N HIS A 82 -18.99 -10.53 18.78
CA HIS A 82 -17.81 -9.73 19.09
C HIS A 82 -16.96 -9.48 17.83
N GLY A 83 -16.16 -8.41 17.86
CA GLY A 83 -15.20 -8.07 16.83
C GLY A 83 -13.84 -7.73 17.42
N LEU A 84 -12.77 -8.15 16.74
CA LEU A 84 -11.40 -7.90 17.14
C LEU A 84 -10.62 -7.31 15.97
N MET A 85 -9.83 -6.27 16.25
CA MET A 85 -8.91 -5.68 15.29
C MET A 85 -7.50 -5.75 15.86
N LEU A 86 -6.61 -6.46 15.17
CA LEU A 86 -5.20 -6.58 15.54
C LEU A 86 -4.37 -5.59 14.72
N TYR A 87 -3.61 -4.77 15.44
CA TYR A 87 -2.60 -3.91 14.85
C TYR A 87 -1.23 -4.53 15.14
N TYR A 88 -0.34 -4.55 14.16
CA TYR A 88 1.06 -4.91 14.39
C TYR A 88 1.93 -3.68 14.19
N TYR A 89 2.93 -3.54 15.06
CA TYR A 89 3.99 -2.56 14.88
C TYR A 89 5.15 -3.24 14.17
N HIS A 90 5.54 -2.74 13.00
CA HIS A 90 6.78 -3.10 12.37
C HIS A 90 7.85 -2.04 12.74
N PRO A 91 8.81 -2.36 13.64
CA PRO A 91 9.91 -1.45 13.91
C PRO A 91 10.85 -1.42 12.70
N THR A 92 10.74 -0.38 11.87
CA THR A 92 11.82 0.04 10.97
C THR A 92 12.42 1.33 11.52
N ALA A 93 13.66 1.19 12.01
CA ALA A 93 14.64 2.24 12.34
C ALA A 93 14.22 3.33 13.34
N HIS A 94 14.93 3.39 14.46
CA HIS A 94 15.09 4.59 15.26
C HIS A 94 15.46 5.78 14.34
N VAL A 95 14.58 6.78 14.28
CA VAL A 95 14.90 8.11 13.76
C VAL A 95 15.27 8.96 14.98
N ASP A 96 16.55 9.32 15.08
CA ASP A 96 17.03 10.29 16.06
C ASP A 96 16.31 11.63 15.84
N VAL A 97 15.71 12.16 16.93
CA VAL A 97 14.70 13.23 16.91
C VAL A 97 15.29 14.63 16.67
N ASP A 98 16.59 14.77 16.42
CA ASP A 98 17.25 16.09 16.38
C ASP A 98 17.62 16.63 14.98
N SER A 99 17.19 15.98 13.88
CA SER A 99 17.47 16.46 12.50
C SER A 99 16.23 16.94 11.72
N ALA A 100 15.28 17.58 12.41
CA ALA A 100 13.96 17.98 11.88
C ALA A 100 13.94 19.15 10.87
N LYS A 101 14.86 19.18 9.90
CA LYS A 101 14.74 20.01 8.70
C LYS A 101 14.85 19.26 7.36
N ASP A 102 15.26 17.99 7.36
CA ASP A 102 15.29 17.14 6.15
C ASP A 102 14.87 15.69 6.46
N ALA A 103 14.04 15.47 7.49
CA ALA A 103 13.47 14.16 7.77
C ALA A 103 12.52 13.78 6.63
N GLN A 104 13.04 13.03 5.65
CA GLN A 104 12.31 12.34 4.59
C GLN A 104 11.06 11.71 5.21
N LYS A 105 9.87 12.26 4.90
CA LYS A 105 8.61 11.70 5.39
C LYS A 105 8.45 10.30 4.78
N THR A 106 8.67 9.28 5.58
CA THR A 106 8.57 7.90 5.10
C THR A 106 7.11 7.45 5.10
N TYR A 107 6.54 7.26 3.91
CA TYR A 107 5.17 6.76 3.72
C TYR A 107 5.08 5.22 3.69
N GLY A 108 6.19 4.55 4.04
CA GLY A 108 6.41 3.13 3.86
C GLY A 108 7.23 2.82 2.61
N SER A 109 7.79 1.62 2.57
CA SER A 109 8.55 1.11 1.45
C SER A 109 8.33 -0.39 1.28
N ILE A 110 8.46 -0.89 0.07
CA ILE A 110 8.44 -2.33 -0.23
C ILE A 110 9.72 -2.73 -0.95
N THR A 111 10.16 -3.97 -0.77
CA THR A 111 11.29 -4.52 -1.53
C THR A 111 10.80 -5.60 -2.48
N VAL A 112 11.10 -5.44 -3.76
CA VAL A 112 10.74 -6.39 -4.82
C VAL A 112 12.00 -6.71 -5.60
N ASP A 113 12.32 -8.01 -5.74
CA ASP A 113 13.52 -8.50 -6.44
C ASP A 113 14.84 -7.84 -5.99
N GLY A 114 14.91 -7.42 -4.72
CA GLY A 114 16.08 -6.74 -4.15
C GLY A 114 16.12 -5.21 -4.36
N THR A 115 15.17 -4.64 -5.10
CA THR A 115 15.01 -3.19 -5.26
C THR A 115 14.04 -2.64 -4.20
N LYS A 116 14.42 -1.56 -3.52
CA LYS A 116 13.60 -0.91 -2.50
C LYS A 116 12.81 0.25 -3.12
N TYR A 117 11.50 0.16 -3.08
CA TYR A 117 10.60 1.20 -3.58
C TYR A 117 9.98 2.00 -2.44
N GLU A 118 9.99 3.32 -2.55
CA GLU A 118 9.40 4.25 -1.58
C GLU A 118 8.00 4.67 -2.02
N LYS A 119 7.03 4.58 -1.11
CA LYS A 119 5.65 4.96 -1.40
C LYS A 119 5.56 6.48 -1.55
N PHE A 120 4.83 6.96 -2.55
CA PHE A 120 4.54 8.38 -2.67
C PHE A 120 3.09 8.70 -3.02
N TRP A 121 2.31 7.75 -3.53
CA TRP A 121 0.92 8.03 -3.93
C TRP A 121 0.02 6.86 -3.54
N TRP A 122 -1.22 7.13 -3.12
CA TRP A 122 -2.20 6.06 -2.89
C TRP A 122 -3.65 6.50 -2.95
N PHE A 123 -4.51 5.53 -3.27
CA PHE A 123 -5.95 5.56 -3.04
C PHE A 123 -6.33 4.27 -2.33
N SER A 124 -6.90 4.35 -1.12
CA SER A 124 -7.26 3.13 -0.36
C SER A 124 -8.55 2.51 -0.91
N ASN A 125 -8.65 1.18 -0.86
CA ASN A 125 -9.87 0.48 -1.23
C ASN A 125 -11.04 0.98 -0.36
N GLY A 126 -12.12 1.39 -1.02
CA GLY A 126 -13.34 1.86 -0.37
C GLY A 126 -13.28 3.33 0.05
N ALA A 127 -12.16 4.01 -0.17
CA ALA A 127 -12.04 5.43 0.14
C ALA A 127 -13.01 6.25 -0.73
N ALA A 128 -13.64 7.25 -0.12
CA ALA A 128 -14.40 8.24 -0.86
C ALA A 128 -13.46 9.20 -1.60
N TRP A 129 -13.93 9.76 -2.72
CA TRP A 129 -13.18 10.83 -3.35
C TRP A 129 -13.06 12.03 -2.38
N PRO A 130 -11.85 12.51 -2.07
CA PRO A 130 -11.65 13.56 -1.08
C PRO A 130 -12.26 14.89 -1.54
N THR A 131 -13.02 15.53 -0.65
CA THR A 131 -13.67 16.82 -0.94
C THR A 131 -12.63 17.88 -1.28
N GLY A 132 -12.83 18.58 -2.40
CA GLY A 132 -11.97 19.69 -2.82
C GLY A 132 -10.69 19.31 -3.53
N LYS A 133 -10.32 18.02 -3.60
CA LYS A 133 -9.22 17.56 -4.44
C LYS A 133 -9.72 17.46 -5.88
N LYS A 134 -9.02 18.16 -6.77
CA LYS A 134 -9.33 18.24 -8.20
C LYS A 134 -8.18 17.78 -9.09
N ASP A 135 -7.15 17.20 -8.50
CA ASP A 135 -5.95 16.81 -9.21
C ASP A 135 -5.31 15.62 -8.51
N VAL A 136 -5.16 14.51 -9.24
CA VAL A 136 -4.52 13.29 -8.72
C VAL A 136 -3.02 13.45 -8.48
N LEU A 137 -2.40 14.51 -9.00
CA LEU A 137 -1.00 14.88 -8.74
C LEU A 137 -0.92 16.34 -8.27
N GLY A 138 -1.96 16.80 -7.55
CA GLY A 138 -2.09 18.18 -7.09
C GLY A 138 -1.10 18.56 -5.99
N ASP A 139 -0.84 17.64 -5.06
CA ASP A 139 -0.08 17.94 -3.85
C ASP A 139 1.44 17.88 -4.11
N SER A 140 2.21 18.53 -3.25
CA SER A 140 3.67 18.40 -3.22
C SER A 140 4.06 17.14 -2.45
N TYR A 141 5.17 16.51 -2.83
CA TYR A 141 5.72 15.43 -2.03
C TYR A 141 5.99 15.93 -0.61
N GLY A 142 5.47 15.23 0.39
CA GLY A 142 5.55 15.69 1.78
C GLY A 142 4.21 16.14 2.34
N ASP A 143 3.21 16.47 1.52
CA ASP A 143 1.97 17.09 2.00
C ASP A 143 1.06 16.09 2.72
N CYS A 144 1.05 14.83 2.27
CA CYS A 144 0.23 13.79 2.87
C CYS A 144 0.74 13.36 4.24
N LYS A 145 -0.16 12.82 5.06
CA LYS A 145 0.14 12.07 6.27
C LYS A 145 0.02 10.58 5.97
N SER A 146 0.81 9.76 6.65
CA SER A 146 0.73 8.30 6.51
C SER A 146 -0.63 7.70 6.88
N SER A 147 -1.42 8.42 7.68
CA SER A 147 -2.78 8.05 8.09
C SER A 147 -3.88 8.48 7.11
N ASP A 148 -3.56 9.25 6.06
CA ASP A 148 -4.58 9.71 5.12
C ASP A 148 -5.10 8.53 4.28
N GLU A 149 -6.40 8.47 4.01
CA GLU A 149 -6.99 7.41 3.17
C GLU A 149 -6.51 7.49 1.71
N VAL A 150 -6.13 8.69 1.27
CA VAL A 150 -5.69 9.00 -0.09
C VAL A 150 -4.54 10.00 -0.05
N CYS A 151 -3.65 9.92 -1.02
CA CYS A 151 -2.55 10.86 -1.19
C CYS A 151 -2.27 11.11 -2.67
N PHE A 152 -2.50 12.35 -3.10
CA PHE A 152 -2.45 12.79 -4.49
C PHE A 152 -1.26 13.71 -4.76
N GLN A 153 -0.10 13.30 -4.26
CA GLN A 153 1.14 14.08 -4.40
C GLN A 153 1.97 13.67 -5.61
N LYS A 154 2.77 14.62 -6.09
CA LYS A 154 3.83 14.40 -7.07
C LYS A 154 4.99 13.59 -6.50
N LEU A 155 5.85 13.11 -7.39
CA LEU A 155 7.17 12.59 -7.02
C LEU A 155 8.00 13.66 -6.30
N PRO A 156 8.93 13.26 -5.41
CA PRO A 156 9.92 14.16 -4.84
C PRO A 156 10.90 14.65 -5.90
N GLU A 157 11.92 15.41 -5.48
CA GLU A 157 13.01 15.81 -6.37
C GLU A 157 13.87 14.62 -6.79
N VAL A 158 13.47 14.03 -7.93
CA VAL A 158 14.12 12.88 -8.55
C VAL A 158 14.43 13.15 -10.01
N GLU A 159 15.44 12.44 -10.52
CA GLU A 159 15.82 12.47 -11.93
C GLU A 159 15.07 11.38 -12.71
N GLU A 160 14.72 11.65 -13.97
CA GLU A 160 14.03 10.68 -14.84
C GLU A 160 14.91 9.45 -15.13
N LYS A 161 16.22 9.67 -15.27
CA LYS A 161 17.15 8.63 -15.72
C LYS A 161 17.27 7.52 -14.68
N GLY A 162 16.81 6.34 -15.07
CA GLY A 162 16.90 5.13 -14.24
C GLY A 162 15.83 5.06 -13.15
N LEU A 163 14.93 6.03 -13.08
CA LEU A 163 13.79 6.01 -12.16
C LEU A 163 12.85 4.87 -12.53
N LEU A 164 12.44 4.13 -11.50
CA LEU A 164 11.46 3.07 -11.59
C LEU A 164 10.18 3.50 -10.89
N LEU A 165 9.04 3.16 -11.47
CA LEU A 165 7.71 3.32 -10.90
C LEU A 165 7.12 1.94 -10.64
N LEU A 166 6.63 1.68 -9.44
CA LEU A 166 5.97 0.43 -9.09
C LEU A 166 4.55 0.74 -8.64
N ALA A 167 3.56 0.09 -9.23
CA ALA A 167 2.18 0.15 -8.77
C ALA A 167 1.73 -1.20 -8.21
N VAL A 168 0.95 -1.17 -7.13
CA VAL A 168 0.35 -2.33 -6.48
C VAL A 168 -1.13 -2.07 -6.21
N ASP A 169 -2.02 -2.91 -6.75
CA ASP A 169 -3.46 -2.83 -6.47
C ASP A 169 -3.90 -3.75 -5.32
N ASP A 170 -5.16 -3.61 -4.92
CA ASP A 170 -5.80 -4.41 -3.88
C ASP A 170 -6.09 -5.88 -4.26
N GLN A 171 -5.94 -6.25 -5.53
CA GLN A 171 -5.96 -7.64 -5.99
C GLN A 171 -4.56 -8.29 -5.87
N GLY A 172 -3.55 -7.47 -5.55
CA GLY A 172 -2.17 -7.88 -5.39
C GLY A 172 -1.42 -8.01 -6.71
N ASN A 173 -1.89 -7.39 -7.79
CA ASN A 173 -1.11 -7.20 -9.01
C ASN A 173 0.04 -6.23 -8.73
N GLN A 174 1.17 -6.41 -9.43
CA GLN A 174 2.37 -5.59 -9.27
C GLN A 174 3.03 -5.34 -10.61
N PHE A 175 3.00 -4.09 -11.06
CA PHE A 175 3.55 -3.66 -12.35
C PHE A 175 4.62 -2.60 -12.13
N GLU A 176 5.74 -2.75 -12.83
CA GLU A 176 6.88 -1.85 -12.75
C GLU A 176 7.17 -1.22 -14.11
N TRP A 177 7.28 0.10 -14.15
CA TRP A 177 7.70 0.84 -15.33
C TRP A 177 9.06 1.47 -15.09
N LYS A 178 9.87 1.53 -16.15
CA LYS A 178 11.13 2.26 -16.15
C LYS A 178 10.98 3.52 -16.98
N PHE A 179 11.24 4.69 -16.39
CA PHE A 179 11.20 5.93 -17.15
C PHE A 179 12.35 6.01 -18.16
N ASP A 180 12.06 6.59 -19.32
CA ASP A 180 12.99 6.78 -20.42
C ASP A 180 12.62 8.07 -21.17
N SER A 181 13.48 9.08 -21.10
CA SER A 181 13.26 10.38 -21.73
C SER A 181 13.20 10.31 -23.26
N SER A 182 13.66 9.21 -23.87
CA SER A 182 13.57 8.98 -25.32
C SER A 182 12.23 8.33 -25.74
N ASN A 183 11.45 7.81 -24.79
CA ASN A 183 10.09 7.34 -25.03
C ASN A 183 9.11 8.47 -24.69
N GLU A 184 8.31 8.90 -25.67
CA GLU A 184 7.41 10.06 -25.53
C GLU A 184 6.35 9.88 -24.44
N VAL A 185 5.85 8.66 -24.28
CA VAL A 185 4.82 8.29 -23.30
C VAL A 185 5.43 8.28 -21.90
N ALA A 186 6.57 7.62 -21.73
CA ALA A 186 7.31 7.57 -20.47
C ALA A 186 7.73 8.98 -20.02
N HIS A 187 8.25 9.78 -20.94
CA HIS A 187 8.68 11.14 -20.66
C HIS A 187 7.51 12.07 -20.30
N ALA A 188 6.37 11.93 -20.98
CA ALA A 188 5.16 12.67 -20.61
C ALA A 188 4.65 12.23 -19.22
N ALA A 189 4.73 10.93 -18.90
CA ALA A 189 4.34 10.41 -17.60
C ALA A 189 5.26 10.95 -16.49
N PHE A 190 6.58 10.99 -16.72
CA PHE A 190 7.53 11.58 -15.79
C PHE A 190 7.19 13.05 -15.52
N LYS A 191 6.93 13.84 -16.58
CA LYS A 191 6.56 15.25 -16.43
C LYS A 191 5.24 15.45 -15.69
N ALA A 192 4.28 14.55 -15.85
CA ALA A 192 3.05 14.54 -15.06
C ALA A 192 3.37 14.25 -13.58
N PHE A 193 4.02 13.13 -13.28
CA PHE A 193 4.33 12.71 -11.91
C PHE A 193 5.26 13.68 -11.15
N ARG A 194 6.26 14.25 -11.82
CA ARG A 194 7.27 15.11 -11.17
C ARG A 194 6.87 16.58 -11.10
N TYR A 195 6.24 17.09 -12.16
CA TYR A 195 5.99 18.53 -12.33
C TYR A 195 4.50 18.88 -12.44
N GLY A 196 3.60 17.90 -12.52
CA GLY A 196 2.18 18.17 -12.77
C GLY A 196 1.93 18.78 -14.15
N THR A 197 2.78 18.46 -15.15
CA THR A 197 2.63 19.00 -16.50
C THR A 197 1.49 18.28 -17.23
N THR A 198 0.43 19.01 -17.58
CA THR A 198 -0.72 18.47 -18.30
C THR A 198 -0.34 17.96 -19.69
N THR A 199 -0.88 16.81 -20.06
CA THR A 199 -0.74 16.18 -21.37
C THR A 199 -2.14 15.84 -21.88
N GLN A 200 -2.61 16.54 -22.92
CA GLN A 200 -3.92 16.24 -23.51
C GLN A 200 -3.96 14.83 -24.09
N LYS A 201 -2.92 14.48 -24.85
CA LYS A 201 -2.62 13.14 -25.32
C LYS A 201 -1.15 13.11 -25.74
N ALA A 202 -0.39 12.15 -25.24
CA ALA A 202 0.90 11.77 -25.80
C ALA A 202 0.75 10.32 -26.27
N SER A 203 1.09 10.07 -27.54
CA SER A 203 1.05 8.72 -28.10
C SER A 203 2.33 8.45 -28.86
N GLY A 204 2.89 7.25 -28.73
CA GLY A 204 4.17 6.95 -29.34
C GLY A 204 4.57 5.47 -29.27
N THR A 205 5.83 5.21 -28.95
CA THR A 205 6.27 3.84 -28.69
C THR A 205 5.72 3.36 -27.35
N GLU A 206 5.24 2.12 -27.31
CA GLU A 206 4.74 1.48 -26.11
C GLU A 206 5.68 1.67 -24.91
N TRP A 207 5.10 2.05 -23.78
CA TRP A 207 5.75 2.09 -22.47
C TRP A 207 5.14 1.01 -21.56
N ALA A 208 5.46 -0.25 -21.88
CA ALA A 208 4.92 -1.41 -21.19
C ALA A 208 5.52 -1.61 -19.78
N PRO A 209 4.72 -2.08 -18.80
CA PRO A 209 5.25 -2.51 -17.53
C PRO A 209 5.97 -3.86 -17.63
N ARG A 210 7.00 -4.04 -16.79
CA ARG A 210 7.43 -5.36 -16.33
C ARG A 210 6.38 -5.87 -15.34
N VAL A 211 5.82 -7.05 -15.65
CA VAL A 211 4.88 -7.73 -14.75
C VAL A 211 5.64 -8.50 -13.70
N ILE A 212 5.55 -8.07 -12.44
CA ILE A 212 6.07 -8.81 -11.30
C ILE A 212 5.02 -9.83 -10.83
N LYS A 213 3.76 -9.40 -10.72
CA LYS A 213 2.64 -10.25 -10.32
C LYS A 213 1.36 -9.82 -11.05
N GLY A 214 0.54 -10.79 -11.43
CA GLY A 214 -0.69 -10.56 -12.18
C GLY A 214 -0.52 -10.80 -13.68
N SER A 215 -1.35 -10.14 -14.49
CA SER A 215 -1.32 -10.20 -15.95
C SER A 215 -1.76 -8.88 -16.55
N VAL A 216 -1.18 -8.48 -17.68
CA VAL A 216 -1.56 -7.27 -18.42
C VAL A 216 -2.40 -7.61 -19.64
N THR A 217 -3.22 -6.67 -20.09
CA THR A 217 -3.91 -6.73 -21.38
C THR A 217 -2.91 -6.94 -22.52
N LYS A 218 -3.32 -7.54 -23.63
CA LYS A 218 -2.41 -7.74 -24.78
C LYS A 218 -2.14 -6.45 -25.57
N SER A 219 -2.75 -5.35 -25.15
CA SER A 219 -2.73 -4.09 -25.87
C SER A 219 -1.52 -3.23 -25.53
N ALA A 220 -1.01 -2.54 -26.54
CA ALA A 220 0.18 -1.70 -26.40
C ALA A 220 -0.12 -0.46 -25.57
N GLN A 221 0.51 -0.32 -24.40
CA GLN A 221 0.33 0.85 -23.53
C GLN A 221 1.12 2.04 -24.06
N ASP A 222 0.57 2.69 -25.09
CA ASP A 222 1.27 3.67 -25.91
C ASP A 222 0.68 5.08 -25.83
N THR A 223 -0.35 5.27 -25.01
CA THR A 223 -1.10 6.52 -24.92
C THR A 223 -1.21 6.99 -23.47
N LEU A 224 -0.70 8.20 -23.21
CA LEU A 224 -0.83 8.90 -21.94
C LEU A 224 -1.79 10.07 -22.04
N MET A 225 -2.66 10.20 -21.04
CA MET A 225 -3.40 11.43 -20.76
C MET A 225 -3.22 11.86 -19.32
N TYR A 226 -2.93 13.13 -19.11
CA TYR A 226 -2.99 13.79 -17.81
C TYR A 226 -3.62 15.17 -17.98
N ARG A 227 -4.95 15.23 -17.88
CA ARG A 227 -5.75 16.41 -18.24
C ARG A 227 -6.98 16.54 -17.36
N ASP A 228 -7.54 17.73 -17.33
CA ASP A 228 -8.82 17.99 -16.70
C ASP A 228 -9.94 17.25 -17.45
N GLN A 229 -10.71 16.45 -16.72
CA GLN A 229 -11.94 15.79 -17.17
C GLN A 229 -13.01 15.99 -16.09
N ASP A 230 -14.10 16.66 -16.46
CA ASP A 230 -15.23 16.95 -15.56
C ASP A 230 -14.84 17.56 -14.20
N GLY A 231 -13.82 18.43 -14.22
CA GLY A 231 -13.33 19.15 -13.05
C GLY A 231 -12.33 18.40 -12.18
N ILE A 232 -11.93 17.19 -12.58
CA ILE A 232 -10.84 16.42 -12.00
C ILE A 232 -9.72 16.23 -13.02
N ARG A 233 -8.53 16.73 -12.70
CA ARG A 233 -7.33 16.39 -13.44
C ARG A 233 -6.93 14.96 -13.15
N SER A 234 -6.98 14.15 -14.20
CA SER A 234 -6.97 12.70 -14.16
C SER A 234 -5.81 12.17 -14.98
N PHE A 235 -5.22 11.07 -14.52
CA PHE A 235 -4.12 10.37 -15.17
C PHE A 235 -4.64 9.08 -15.82
N MET A 236 -4.11 8.74 -16.99
CA MET A 236 -4.34 7.46 -17.64
C MET A 236 -3.16 7.07 -18.53
N LEU A 237 -2.71 5.82 -18.39
CA LEU A 237 -1.84 5.12 -19.31
C LEU A 237 -2.62 3.96 -19.93
N ASP A 238 -2.75 3.99 -21.25
CA ASP A 238 -3.70 3.19 -22.01
C ASP A 238 -3.21 2.88 -23.44
N ASP A 239 -3.95 2.06 -24.19
CA ASP A 239 -3.66 1.65 -25.57
C ASP A 239 -4.36 2.44 -26.68
N ASP A 240 -5.60 2.92 -26.50
CA ASP A 240 -6.34 3.62 -27.55
C ASP A 240 -6.76 5.05 -27.17
N GLY A 241 -6.53 5.40 -25.92
CA GLY A 241 -6.92 6.66 -25.31
C GLY A 241 -8.33 6.61 -24.71
N CYS A 242 -8.77 5.46 -24.23
CA CYS A 242 -10.01 5.27 -23.48
C CYS A 242 -9.76 4.42 -22.23
N ASP A 243 -10.52 4.65 -21.16
CA ASP A 243 -10.28 4.03 -19.84
C ASP A 243 -10.16 2.50 -19.84
N CYS A 244 -10.83 1.84 -20.79
CA CYS A 244 -10.78 0.40 -20.95
C CYS A 244 -9.41 -0.05 -21.43
N HIS A 245 -8.87 -1.11 -20.82
CA HIS A 245 -7.53 -1.64 -21.13
C HIS A 245 -6.36 -0.79 -20.67
N SER A 246 -6.64 0.24 -19.87
CA SER A 246 -5.61 0.99 -19.17
C SER A 246 -4.85 0.09 -18.18
N THR A 247 -3.54 0.31 -18.09
CA THR A 247 -2.69 -0.36 -17.10
C THR A 247 -2.51 0.44 -15.83
N LEU A 248 -2.74 1.76 -15.90
CA LEU A 248 -2.74 2.65 -14.74
C LEU A 248 -3.67 3.84 -14.97
N SER A 249 -4.66 3.99 -14.11
CA SER A 249 -5.65 5.08 -14.20
C SER A 249 -6.01 5.65 -12.83
N MET A 250 -6.07 6.98 -12.74
CA MET A 250 -6.31 7.72 -11.48
C MET A 250 -7.16 8.96 -11.75
N GLY A 251 -8.27 9.15 -11.04
CA GLY A 251 -9.19 10.29 -11.20
C GLY A 251 -10.49 9.91 -11.91
N HIS A 252 -11.03 10.83 -12.71
CA HIS A 252 -12.23 10.64 -13.51
C HIS A 252 -11.96 9.85 -14.81
N SER A 253 -12.93 9.09 -15.28
CA SER A 253 -12.82 8.33 -16.53
C SER A 253 -12.60 9.21 -17.75
N MET A 254 -11.73 8.77 -18.66
CA MET A 254 -11.37 9.49 -19.90
C MET A 254 -11.55 8.60 -21.14
N CYS A 255 -11.96 9.19 -22.26
CA CYS A 255 -11.97 8.57 -23.59
C CYS A 255 -11.96 9.65 -24.68
N GLY A 256 -10.91 9.68 -25.49
CA GLY A 256 -10.65 10.78 -26.43
C GLY A 256 -10.56 12.12 -25.70
N ASP A 257 -11.36 13.10 -26.12
CA ASP A 257 -11.43 14.44 -25.51
C ASP A 257 -12.45 14.54 -24.36
N GLY A 258 -13.13 13.45 -24.01
CA GLY A 258 -14.21 13.45 -23.03
C GLY A 258 -14.21 12.20 -22.15
N CYS A 259 -15.40 11.73 -21.81
CA CYS A 259 -15.65 10.47 -21.12
C CYS A 259 -16.71 9.67 -21.90
N SER A 260 -16.62 8.33 -21.87
CA SER A 260 -17.58 7.44 -22.51
C SER A 260 -18.03 6.35 -21.54
N ASN A 261 -19.34 6.24 -21.30
CA ASN A 261 -19.93 5.14 -20.50
C ASN A 261 -19.83 3.77 -21.19
N THR A 262 -19.27 3.70 -22.40
CA THR A 262 -18.92 2.43 -23.05
C THR A 262 -17.56 1.92 -22.57
N TYR A 263 -16.63 2.84 -22.28
CA TYR A 263 -15.23 2.53 -22.00
C TYR A 263 -14.82 2.87 -20.55
N GLY A 264 -15.75 3.37 -19.74
CA GLY A 264 -15.51 3.76 -18.34
C GLY A 264 -16.81 4.17 -17.67
N ASN A 265 -16.72 4.80 -16.50
CA ASN A 265 -17.89 5.25 -15.73
C ASN A 265 -17.85 6.77 -15.53
N CYS A 266 -18.61 7.50 -16.34
CA CYS A 266 -18.64 8.96 -16.29
C CYS A 266 -19.50 9.54 -15.16
N MET A 267 -20.14 8.67 -14.36
CA MET A 267 -21.04 9.10 -13.28
C MET A 267 -20.33 9.22 -11.93
N ILE A 268 -19.13 8.65 -11.80
CA ILE A 268 -18.34 8.76 -10.58
C ILE A 268 -17.42 9.98 -10.65
N THR A 269 -17.28 10.71 -9.53
CA THR A 269 -16.38 11.87 -9.48
C THR A 269 -14.93 11.49 -9.73
N GLY A 270 -14.48 10.36 -9.19
CA GLY A 270 -13.15 9.84 -9.44
C GLY A 270 -12.85 8.62 -8.59
N GLY A 271 -11.77 7.93 -8.93
CA GLY A 271 -11.25 6.77 -8.21
C GLY A 271 -10.02 6.22 -8.90
N VAL A 272 -9.76 4.94 -8.71
CA VAL A 272 -8.74 4.18 -9.43
C VAL A 272 -9.36 2.94 -10.06
N ASP A 273 -8.66 2.35 -11.01
CA ASP A 273 -8.98 1.03 -11.54
C ASP A 273 -7.95 -0.01 -11.06
N LYS A 274 -8.25 -1.29 -11.27
CA LYS A 274 -7.28 -2.37 -11.13
C LYS A 274 -6.13 -2.16 -12.10
N LEU A 275 -4.95 -2.66 -11.74
CA LEU A 275 -3.84 -2.69 -12.67
C LEU A 275 -4.18 -3.68 -13.79
N SER A 276 -4.22 -3.18 -15.02
CA SER A 276 -4.70 -3.88 -16.22
C SER A 276 -6.19 -4.21 -16.19
N ASP A 277 -7.01 -3.27 -16.65
CA ASP A 277 -8.45 -3.51 -16.86
C ASP A 277 -8.66 -4.47 -18.05
N THR A 278 -9.12 -5.70 -17.76
CA THR A 278 -9.42 -6.68 -18.80
C THR A 278 -10.91 -6.76 -19.08
N HIS A 279 -11.25 -7.12 -20.33
CA HIS A 279 -12.64 -7.26 -20.75
C HIS A 279 -13.45 -8.29 -19.92
N VAL A 280 -12.75 -9.15 -19.18
CA VAL A 280 -13.29 -10.42 -18.67
C VAL A 280 -13.90 -10.30 -17.27
N THR A 281 -14.01 -9.10 -16.70
CA THR A 281 -14.63 -8.89 -15.38
C THR A 281 -15.80 -7.92 -15.39
N GLY A 282 -16.63 -7.90 -16.44
CA GLY A 282 -17.75 -6.96 -16.57
C GLY A 282 -19.14 -7.52 -16.23
N THR A 283 -19.46 -7.74 -14.95
CA THR A 283 -20.83 -7.53 -14.45
C THR A 283 -20.76 -6.55 -13.31
N GLU A 284 -20.80 -5.25 -13.61
CA GLU A 284 -21.36 -4.17 -12.77
C GLU A 284 -20.94 -2.81 -13.37
N GLY A 285 -21.88 -1.86 -13.45
CA GLY A 285 -21.59 -0.43 -13.66
C GLY A 285 -21.33 0.03 -15.11
N SER A 286 -22.39 0.00 -15.94
CA SER A 286 -22.57 0.67 -17.25
C SER A 286 -21.47 0.52 -18.30
N GLY A 287 -21.75 -0.27 -19.37
CA GLY A 287 -20.94 -0.30 -20.59
C GLY A 287 -20.43 -1.65 -21.06
N SER A 288 -20.79 -2.77 -20.41
CA SER A 288 -20.58 -4.16 -20.88
C SER A 288 -19.21 -4.56 -21.45
N ALA A 289 -18.11 -3.88 -21.08
CA ALA A 289 -16.80 -4.35 -21.50
C ALA A 289 -15.71 -4.27 -20.45
N CYS A 290 -15.65 -3.27 -19.57
CA CYS A 290 -14.43 -3.05 -18.76
C CYS A 290 -14.81 -2.61 -17.34
N THR A 291 -13.97 -2.92 -16.35
CA THR A 291 -14.24 -2.57 -14.95
C THR A 291 -13.82 -1.14 -14.64
N GLY A 292 -14.24 -0.18 -15.45
CA GLY A 292 -13.82 1.22 -15.32
C GLY A 292 -13.82 1.72 -13.87
N ARG A 293 -12.92 2.65 -13.57
CA ARG A 293 -12.59 3.22 -12.25
C ARG A 293 -13.70 3.15 -11.20
N ARG A 294 -13.34 2.78 -9.96
CA ARG A 294 -14.27 2.68 -8.83
C ARG A 294 -13.65 3.22 -7.54
N ALA A 295 -14.50 3.71 -6.65
CA ALA A 295 -14.12 3.99 -5.26
C ALA A 295 -13.79 2.70 -4.47
N ALA A 296 -14.25 1.54 -4.96
CA ALA A 296 -14.05 0.24 -4.33
C ALA A 296 -12.70 -0.42 -4.67
N PHE A 297 -11.84 0.24 -5.45
CA PHE A 297 -10.50 -0.25 -5.74
C PHE A 297 -9.45 0.59 -5.03
N GLY A 298 -8.35 -0.06 -4.66
CA GLY A 298 -7.18 0.59 -4.08
C GLY A 298 -5.93 0.39 -4.93
N VAL A 299 -5.10 1.43 -5.02
CA VAL A 299 -3.80 1.41 -5.69
C VAL A 299 -2.78 2.18 -4.85
N ASN A 300 -1.59 1.62 -4.73
CA ASN A 300 -0.43 2.25 -4.13
C ASN A 300 0.65 2.40 -5.21
N VAL A 301 1.30 3.56 -5.28
CA VAL A 301 2.40 3.79 -6.21
C VAL A 301 3.65 4.21 -5.46
N PHE A 302 4.75 3.60 -5.89
CA PHE A 302 6.05 3.69 -5.30
C PHE A 302 7.07 4.07 -6.38
N PHE A 303 8.22 4.58 -5.95
CA PHE A 303 9.34 4.87 -6.84
C PHE A 303 10.64 4.32 -6.27
N ASP A 304 11.57 3.96 -7.14
CA ASP A 304 12.97 3.73 -6.80
C ASP A 304 13.81 4.63 -7.70
N GLN A 305 14.66 5.44 -7.10
CA GLN A 305 15.70 6.15 -7.83
C GLN A 305 17.03 5.49 -7.47
N PRO A 306 17.70 4.83 -8.43
CA PRO A 306 19.01 4.27 -8.19
C PRO A 306 19.93 5.36 -7.68
N GLN A 307 20.46 5.18 -6.47
CA GLN A 307 21.47 6.09 -5.95
C GLN A 307 22.63 6.11 -6.94
N THR A 308 22.88 7.26 -7.56
CA THR A 308 24.11 7.44 -8.29
C THR A 308 25.25 7.25 -7.30
N THR A 309 26.21 6.39 -7.64
CA THR A 309 27.37 6.06 -6.80
C THR A 309 28.37 7.23 -6.63
N ALA A 310 27.86 8.47 -6.57
CA ALA A 310 28.63 9.70 -6.46
C ALA A 310 28.36 10.40 -5.12
N SER A 311 28.58 9.71 -4.00
CA SER A 311 28.99 10.33 -2.74
C SER A 311 29.60 9.29 -1.80
N ARG A 312 30.73 8.69 -2.21
CA ARG A 312 31.69 8.17 -1.23
C ARG A 312 32.69 9.26 -0.92
N SER A 313 32.42 9.95 0.19
CA SER A 313 33.36 10.56 1.12
C SER A 313 34.69 11.08 0.55
N THR A 314 34.77 12.40 0.32
CA THR A 314 36.05 13.10 0.37
C THR A 314 36.13 13.84 1.71
N THR A 315 36.33 13.11 2.80
CA THR A 315 36.76 13.69 4.06
C THR A 315 37.87 12.83 4.65
N MET A 316 39.09 13.37 4.54
CA MET A 316 40.28 13.10 5.36
C MET A 316 40.91 11.71 5.32
N LEU A 317 41.75 11.48 4.31
CA LEU A 317 43.09 10.96 4.55
C LEU A 317 44.05 12.14 4.45
N HIS A 318 44.39 12.74 5.59
CA HIS A 318 45.60 13.55 5.71
C HIS A 318 46.70 12.56 6.13
N GLU A 319 47.32 11.94 5.13
CA GLU A 319 48.49 11.10 5.30
C GLU A 319 49.70 12.02 5.48
N GLU A 320 50.49 11.72 6.51
CA GLU A 320 51.70 12.42 6.89
C GLU A 320 52.69 12.48 5.72
N ALA A 321 53.12 13.69 5.36
CA ALA A 321 54.33 13.91 4.58
C ALA A 321 55.12 15.07 5.19
N LEU A 322 55.69 14.84 6.38
CA LEU A 322 56.84 15.62 6.83
C LEU A 322 58.07 15.08 6.08
N THR A 323 58.42 15.79 5.02
CA THR A 323 59.65 15.62 4.28
C THR A 323 60.83 16.07 5.14
N ASP A 324 61.65 15.09 5.49
CA ASP A 324 63.01 15.23 5.96
C ASP A 324 63.88 15.74 4.80
N GLU A 325 64.31 17.01 4.85
CA GLU A 325 65.56 17.50 4.23
C GLU A 325 65.88 18.92 4.72
N PHE A 326 66.72 19.05 5.76
CA PHE A 326 67.64 20.20 5.90
C PHE A 326 68.95 19.78 6.61
N ARG A 327 69.93 19.39 5.79
CA ARG A 327 71.29 19.97 5.75
C ARG A 327 72.26 19.81 6.96
N SER A 328 73.12 18.80 6.86
CA SER A 328 74.61 18.78 6.96
C SER A 328 75.37 19.34 8.21
N PRO A 329 76.59 18.81 8.48
CA PRO A 329 77.25 18.87 9.79
C PRO A 329 78.21 20.05 9.95
N ARG A 330 78.41 20.49 11.19
CA ARG A 330 79.67 20.99 11.76
C ARG A 330 79.64 20.84 13.28
#